data_AF-A0A7K4B2T5-F1
#
_entry.id   AF-A0A7K4B2T5-F1
#
_cell.length_a   1.000
_cell.length_b   1.000
_cell.length_c   1.000
_cell.angle_alpha   90.00
_cell.angle_beta   90.00
_cell.angle_gamma   90.00
#
_symmetry.space_group_name_H-M   'P 1'
#
loop_
_entity.id
_entity.type
_entity.pdbx_description
1 polymer ?
#
loop_
_entity_poly.entity_id
_entity_poly.type
_entity_poly.pdbx_seq_one_letter_code
_entity_poly.pdbx_strand_id
1 'polypeptide(L)'
;EDARSWLDCGVDRIIISTFAAEEPECLTILSDEYGSSRIMAGVDARAGEMVTHGWEKTAGNYLDWADLFTRKGAGSLLYTNVSVEGLCNGIDPKPVQDLLRAAAVPVVVAGGVTSVSDIAMLKSSGASGAVLGSALYSGKISLNDALEAAK
;
A
#
# COMPACT_ATOMS: atom_id res chain seq x y z
N GLU A 1 21.01 -3.24 2.93
CA GLU A 1 21.95 -2.96 1.82
C GLU A 1 21.23 -3.01 0.47
N ASP A 2 20.41 -4.04 0.22
CA ASP A 2 19.57 -4.15 -1.00
C ASP A 2 18.77 -2.88 -1.32
N ALA A 3 18.08 -2.32 -0.33
CA ALA A 3 17.34 -1.07 -0.45
C ALA A 3 18.20 0.09 -1.00
N ARG A 4 19.42 0.25 -0.48
CA ARG A 4 20.38 1.27 -0.95
C ARG A 4 20.78 1.00 -2.39
N SER A 5 21.17 -0.24 -2.70
CA SER A 5 21.58 -0.61 -4.06
C SER A 5 20.51 -0.28 -5.11
N TRP A 6 19.23 -0.46 -4.80
CA TRP A 6 18.13 -0.08 -5.71
C TRP A 6 17.96 1.43 -5.81
N LEU A 7 18.02 2.15 -4.68
CA LEU A 7 17.89 3.60 -4.66
C LEU A 7 19.06 4.30 -5.38
N ASP A 8 20.27 3.76 -5.25
CA ASP A 8 21.50 4.25 -5.88
C ASP A 8 21.52 4.01 -7.39
N CYS A 9 20.87 2.93 -7.86
CA CYS A 9 20.77 2.65 -9.30
C CYS A 9 19.64 3.42 -10.00
N GLY A 10 18.91 4.26 -9.27
CA GLY A 10 17.92 5.19 -9.82
C GLY A 10 16.46 4.76 -9.65
N VAL A 11 16.15 3.73 -8.86
CA VAL A 11 14.75 3.40 -8.53
C VAL A 11 14.12 4.57 -7.76
N ASP A 12 13.03 5.13 -8.24
CA ASP A 12 12.41 6.32 -7.62
C ASP A 12 11.96 6.09 -6.17
N ARG A 13 11.39 4.91 -5.90
CA ARG A 13 10.80 4.55 -4.61
C ARG A 13 10.92 3.05 -4.35
N ILE A 14 11.25 2.69 -3.12
CA ILE A 14 11.27 1.30 -2.64
C ILE A 14 10.09 1.03 -1.71
N ILE A 15 9.61 -0.21 -1.73
CA ILE A 15 8.53 -0.69 -0.86
C ILE A 15 9.12 -1.69 0.13
N ILE A 16 8.90 -1.47 1.41
CA ILE A 16 9.38 -2.35 2.48
C ILE A 16 8.17 -2.81 3.31
N SER A 17 7.84 -4.10 3.26
CA SER A 17 6.72 -4.71 4.02
C SER A 17 7.26 -5.44 5.25
N THR A 18 7.36 -6.77 5.23
CA THR A 18 7.71 -7.59 6.41
C THR A 18 8.97 -7.10 7.16
N PHE A 19 10.03 -6.71 6.46
CA PHE A 19 11.23 -6.19 7.10
C PHE A 19 11.02 -4.88 7.87
N ALA A 20 10.09 -4.02 7.43
CA ALA A 20 9.73 -2.82 8.17
C ALA A 20 8.95 -3.14 9.46
N ALA A 21 8.23 -4.26 9.51
CA ALA A 21 7.56 -4.71 10.73
C ALA A 21 8.54 -5.34 11.73
N GLU A 22 9.54 -6.07 11.23
CA GLU A 22 10.58 -6.71 12.06
C GLU A 22 11.59 -5.70 12.58
N GLU A 23 12.05 -4.78 11.72
CA GLU A 23 13.07 -3.77 12.03
C GLU A 23 12.60 -2.37 11.60
N PRO A 24 11.63 -1.75 12.31
CA PRO A 24 11.04 -0.47 11.90
C PRO A 24 12.06 0.67 11.74
N GLU A 25 13.21 0.58 12.41
CA GLU A 25 14.26 1.59 12.30
C GLU A 25 14.94 1.63 10.92
N CYS A 26 14.76 0.60 10.10
CA CYS A 26 15.22 0.65 8.71
C CYS A 26 14.54 1.79 7.93
N LEU A 27 13.27 2.11 8.25
CA LEU A 27 12.55 3.21 7.61
C LEU A 27 13.19 4.55 7.99
N THR A 28 13.55 4.73 9.26
CA THR A 28 14.21 5.95 9.75
C THR A 28 15.55 6.15 9.03
N ILE A 29 16.38 5.10 9.03
CA ILE A 29 17.71 5.13 8.40
C ILE A 29 17.60 5.47 6.91
N LEU A 30 16.71 4.80 6.18
CA LEU A 30 16.58 5.00 4.74
C LEU A 30 15.93 6.34 4.39
N SER A 31 14.99 6.81 5.20
CA SER A 31 14.34 8.10 4.97
C SER A 31 15.26 9.28 5.30
N ASP A 32 16.12 9.17 6.31
CA ASP A 32 17.16 10.16 6.61
C ASP A 32 18.21 10.24 5.48
N GLU A 33 18.56 9.10 4.88
CA GLU A 33 19.59 9.00 3.84
C GLU A 33 19.09 9.38 2.44
N TYR A 34 17.87 8.97 2.06
CA TYR A 34 17.33 9.14 0.69
C TYR A 34 16.08 10.01 0.60
N GLY A 35 15.54 10.48 1.73
CA GLY A 35 14.31 11.24 1.83
C GLY A 35 13.06 10.35 1.91
N SER A 36 12.12 10.71 2.80
CA SER A 36 10.88 9.95 3.04
C SER A 36 10.05 9.70 1.78
N SER A 37 10.05 10.61 0.80
CA SER A 37 9.26 10.45 -0.44
C SER A 37 9.63 9.22 -1.28
N ARG A 38 10.85 8.69 -1.08
CA ARG A 38 11.36 7.48 -1.75
C ARG A 38 11.12 6.20 -0.95
N ILE A 39 10.59 6.30 0.27
CA ILE A 39 10.37 5.16 1.16
C ILE A 39 8.86 4.95 1.33
N MET A 40 8.40 3.77 0.92
CA MET A 40 7.02 3.33 1.09
C MET A 40 6.97 2.10 1.99
N ALA A 41 6.11 2.12 3.01
CA ALA A 41 5.92 0.96 3.87
C ALA A 41 4.69 0.16 3.44
N GLY A 42 4.81 -1.17 3.42
CA GLY A 42 3.70 -2.08 3.12
C GLY A 42 2.87 -2.36 4.35
N VAL A 43 1.56 -2.15 4.25
CA VAL A 43 0.55 -2.50 5.25
C VAL A 43 -0.37 -3.55 4.64
N ASP A 44 0.05 -4.81 4.72
CA ASP A 44 -0.76 -5.94 4.29
C ASP A 44 -1.71 -6.32 5.43
N ALA A 45 -3.02 -6.26 5.19
CA ALA A 45 -4.02 -6.43 6.24
C ALA A 45 -5.06 -7.50 5.92
N ARG A 46 -5.48 -8.22 6.96
CA ARG A 46 -6.56 -9.20 6.94
C ARG A 46 -7.41 -9.05 8.19
N ALA A 47 -8.72 -8.83 8.01
CA ALA A 47 -9.68 -8.69 9.10
C ALA A 47 -9.30 -7.65 10.18
N GLY A 48 -8.71 -6.53 9.77
CA GLY A 48 -8.30 -5.45 10.69
C GLY A 48 -6.95 -5.67 11.39
N GLU A 49 -6.23 -6.73 11.03
CA GLU A 49 -4.89 -7.04 11.55
C GLU A 49 -3.86 -6.91 10.42
N MET A 50 -2.70 -6.34 10.72
CA MET A 50 -1.54 -6.45 9.84
C MET A 50 -1.06 -7.90 9.81
N VAL A 51 -0.71 -8.38 8.63
CA VAL A 51 -0.11 -9.69 8.41
C VAL A 51 1.28 -9.56 7.79
N THR A 52 2.21 -10.41 8.21
CA THR A 52 3.61 -10.41 7.75
C THR A 52 4.03 -11.83 7.34
N HIS A 53 5.28 -11.99 6.87
CA HIS A 53 5.83 -13.30 6.48
C HIS A 53 4.95 -14.03 5.46
N GLY A 54 4.64 -13.38 4.33
CA GLY A 54 3.75 -13.99 3.33
C GLY A 54 2.33 -14.24 3.84
N TRP A 55 1.84 -13.39 4.74
CA TRP A 55 0.49 -13.40 5.31
C TRP A 55 0.18 -14.51 6.33
N GLU A 56 1.23 -15.17 6.83
CA GLU A 56 1.12 -16.26 7.80
C GLU A 56 0.98 -15.77 9.24
N LYS A 57 1.61 -14.63 9.59
CA LYS A 57 1.64 -14.12 10.97
C LYS A 57 0.86 -12.83 11.12
N THR A 58 -0.04 -12.76 12.09
CA THR A 58 -0.72 -11.52 12.51
C THR A 58 0.19 -10.71 13.44
N ALA A 59 0.19 -9.39 13.28
CA ALA A 59 1.09 -8.49 13.99
C ALA A 59 0.37 -7.38 14.78
N GLY A 60 -0.96 -7.41 14.93
CA GLY A 60 -1.73 -6.36 15.60
C GLY A 60 -2.50 -5.48 14.62
N ASN A 61 -3.17 -4.45 15.13
CA ASN A 61 -4.05 -3.58 14.33
C ASN A 61 -3.28 -2.86 13.21
N TYR A 62 -3.79 -2.94 11.98
CA TYR A 62 -3.14 -2.34 10.80
C TYR A 62 -3.02 -0.80 10.85
N LEU A 63 -3.92 -0.10 11.54
CA LEU A 63 -3.85 1.36 11.70
C LEU A 63 -2.69 1.77 12.62
N ASP A 64 -2.44 1.00 13.67
CA ASP A 64 -1.31 1.23 14.58
C ASP A 64 0.02 1.07 13.84
N TRP A 65 0.10 0.08 12.93
CA TRP A 65 1.26 -0.11 12.05
C TRP A 65 1.43 1.01 11.03
N ALA A 66 0.34 1.45 10.39
CA ALA A 66 0.38 2.59 9.46
C ALA A 66 0.92 3.86 10.14
N ASP A 67 0.46 4.14 11.36
CA ASP A 67 0.92 5.25 12.19
C ASP A 67 2.38 5.08 12.63
N LEU A 68 2.77 3.87 13.08
CA LEU A 68 4.16 3.56 13.39
C LEU A 68 5.10 3.79 12.20
N PHE A 69 4.79 3.24 11.02
CA PHE A 69 5.62 3.40 9.83
C PHE A 69 5.75 4.85 9.38
N THR A 70 4.66 5.62 9.50
CA THR A 70 4.66 7.06 9.23
C THR A 70 5.61 7.78 10.18
N ARG A 71 5.55 7.50 11.49
CA ARG A 71 6.48 8.06 12.49
C ARG A 71 7.94 7.64 12.27
N LYS A 72 8.17 6.46 11.69
CA LYS A 72 9.49 5.96 11.32
C LYS A 72 9.99 6.49 9.97
N GLY A 73 9.29 7.46 9.38
CA GLY A 73 9.80 8.20 8.22
C GLY A 73 9.38 7.64 6.86
N ALA A 74 8.46 6.68 6.80
CA ALA A 74 7.81 6.33 5.53
C ALA A 74 7.05 7.54 4.99
N GLY A 75 7.35 7.96 3.76
CA GLY A 75 6.65 9.09 3.12
C GLY A 75 5.38 8.69 2.39
N SER A 76 5.08 7.39 2.32
CA SER A 76 3.83 6.85 1.78
C SER A 76 3.59 5.43 2.26
N LEU A 77 2.36 4.96 2.14
CA LEU A 77 1.97 3.59 2.48
C LEU A 77 1.43 2.86 1.25
N LEU A 78 1.74 1.58 1.13
CA LEU A 78 1.02 0.65 0.26
C LEU A 78 0.13 -0.21 1.15
N TYR A 79 -1.18 -0.01 1.07
CA TYR A 79 -2.14 -0.86 1.77
C TYR A 79 -2.62 -1.99 0.86
N THR A 80 -2.54 -3.23 1.33
CA THR A 80 -3.06 -4.39 0.61
C THR A 80 -4.11 -5.10 1.45
N ASN A 81 -5.34 -5.19 0.94
CA ASN A 81 -6.33 -6.06 1.57
C ASN A 81 -6.14 -7.51 1.10
N VAL A 82 -5.46 -8.30 1.92
CA VAL A 82 -5.13 -9.70 1.64
C VAL A 82 -6.39 -10.56 1.53
N SER A 83 -7.50 -10.16 2.17
CA SER A 83 -8.76 -10.93 2.15
C SER A 83 -9.37 -11.01 0.74
N VAL A 84 -9.08 -10.05 -0.13
CA VAL A 84 -9.67 -9.92 -1.47
C VAL A 84 -8.65 -9.96 -2.60
N GLU A 85 -7.36 -10.08 -2.24
CA GLU A 85 -6.28 -10.10 -3.21
C GLU A 85 -6.37 -11.32 -4.13
N GLY A 86 -6.22 -11.10 -5.43
CA GLY A 86 -6.34 -12.15 -6.46
C GLY A 86 -7.76 -12.69 -6.69
N LEU A 87 -8.71 -12.43 -5.79
CA LEU A 87 -10.08 -12.97 -5.89
C LEU A 87 -10.96 -12.23 -6.91
N CYS A 88 -10.54 -11.04 -7.33
CA CYS A 88 -11.27 -10.20 -8.28
C CYS A 88 -12.73 -9.91 -7.89
N ASN A 89 -13.03 -9.76 -6.59
CA ASN A 89 -14.40 -9.53 -6.10
C ASN A 89 -14.72 -8.06 -5.76
N GLY A 90 -13.85 -7.12 -6.11
CA GLY A 90 -13.97 -5.73 -5.69
C GLY A 90 -13.22 -5.45 -4.39
N ILE A 91 -13.11 -4.17 -4.05
CA ILE A 91 -12.47 -3.70 -2.83
C ILE A 91 -13.44 -3.73 -1.66
N ASP A 92 -12.94 -4.04 -0.46
CA ASP A 92 -13.68 -3.75 0.77
C ASP A 92 -13.45 -2.29 1.16
N PRO A 93 -14.46 -1.40 1.04
CA PRO A 93 -14.24 0.04 1.18
C PRO A 93 -13.96 0.46 2.62
N LYS A 94 -14.51 -0.24 3.61
CA LYS A 94 -14.46 0.21 5.01
C LYS A 94 -13.02 0.30 5.57
N PRO A 95 -12.20 -0.76 5.54
CA PRO A 95 -10.84 -0.69 6.09
C PRO A 95 -9.95 0.29 5.29
N VAL A 96 -10.21 0.43 3.98
CA VAL A 96 -9.51 1.41 3.15
C VAL A 96 -9.85 2.83 3.60
N GLN A 97 -11.14 3.16 3.78
CA GLN A 97 -11.57 4.47 4.24
C GLN A 97 -11.12 4.79 5.67
N ASP A 98 -11.05 3.80 6.55
CA ASP A 98 -10.52 3.96 7.90
C ASP A 98 -9.03 4.34 7.85
N LEU A 99 -8.23 3.66 7.04
CA LEU A 99 -6.81 3.99 6.85
C LEU A 99 -6.63 5.37 6.21
N LEU A 100 -7.36 5.67 5.13
CA LEU A 100 -7.23 6.95 4.43
C LEU A 100 -7.56 8.14 5.33
N ARG A 101 -8.45 7.97 6.30
CA ARG A 101 -8.77 9.00 7.30
C ARG A 101 -7.72 9.13 8.39
N ALA A 102 -7.06 8.02 8.76
CA ALA A 102 -6.07 7.99 9.82
C ALA A 102 -4.65 8.36 9.36
N ALA A 103 -4.31 8.06 8.11
CA ALA A 103 -2.96 8.24 7.58
C ALA A 103 -2.61 9.72 7.37
N ALA A 104 -1.44 10.13 7.87
CA ALA A 104 -0.90 11.48 7.64
C ALA A 104 -0.05 11.58 6.35
N VAL A 105 0.14 10.46 5.65
CA VAL A 105 0.94 10.34 4.42
C VAL A 105 0.11 9.75 3.27
N PRO A 106 0.49 10.00 2.01
CA PRO A 106 -0.13 9.39 0.84
C PRO A 106 -0.27 7.86 0.97
N VAL A 107 -1.47 7.35 0.70
CA VAL A 107 -1.76 5.91 0.69
C VAL A 107 -2.09 5.47 -0.72
N VAL A 108 -1.37 4.46 -1.20
CA VAL A 108 -1.68 3.72 -2.41
C VAL A 108 -2.39 2.43 -2.01
N VAL A 109 -3.50 2.11 -2.68
CA VAL A 109 -4.33 0.96 -2.33
C VAL A 109 -4.16 -0.16 -3.34
N ALA A 110 -3.88 -1.36 -2.85
CA ALA A 110 -3.79 -2.61 -3.59
C ALA A 110 -4.77 -3.65 -3.03
N GLY A 111 -5.05 -4.69 -3.84
CA GLY A 111 -5.92 -5.79 -3.47
C GLY A 111 -7.41 -5.50 -3.74
N GLY A 112 -7.98 -6.18 -4.74
CA GLY A 112 -9.43 -6.15 -5.01
C GLY A 112 -9.92 -5.12 -6.03
N VAL A 113 -9.07 -4.24 -6.57
CA VAL A 113 -9.49 -3.25 -7.60
C VAL A 113 -9.83 -3.97 -8.90
N THR A 114 -11.11 -3.93 -9.30
CA THR A 114 -11.63 -4.72 -10.43
C THR A 114 -12.51 -3.94 -11.39
N SER A 115 -12.94 -2.73 -11.03
CA SER A 115 -13.88 -1.93 -11.79
C SER A 115 -13.54 -0.44 -11.73
N VAL A 116 -14.08 0.32 -12.68
CA VAL A 116 -13.99 1.80 -12.67
C VAL A 116 -14.66 2.40 -11.43
N SER A 117 -15.69 1.73 -10.90
CA SER A 117 -16.36 2.15 -9.66
C SER A 117 -15.45 2.02 -8.45
N ASP A 118 -14.60 0.98 -8.38
CA ASP A 118 -13.60 0.82 -7.33
C ASP A 118 -12.62 2.00 -7.37
N ILE A 119 -12.13 2.37 -8.56
CA ILE A 119 -11.20 3.48 -8.76
C ILE A 119 -11.84 4.81 -8.36
N ALA A 120 -13.07 5.06 -8.80
CA ALA A 120 -13.80 6.28 -8.43
C ALA A 120 -14.02 6.38 -6.91
N MET A 121 -14.32 5.25 -6.25
CA MET A 121 -14.47 5.18 -4.79
C MET A 121 -13.15 5.51 -4.08
N LEU A 122 -12.05 4.89 -4.50
CA LEU A 122 -10.71 5.16 -3.95
C LEU A 122 -10.33 6.63 -4.10
N LYS A 123 -10.53 7.20 -5.29
CA LYS A 123 -10.28 8.62 -5.56
C LYS A 123 -11.11 9.52 -4.64
N SER A 124 -12.41 9.27 -4.54
CA SER A 124 -13.32 10.04 -3.67
C SER A 124 -12.98 9.93 -2.19
N SER A 125 -12.35 8.83 -1.78
CA SER A 125 -11.90 8.59 -0.40
C SER A 125 -10.52 9.18 -0.09
N GLY A 126 -9.83 9.76 -1.08
CA GLY A 126 -8.53 10.41 -0.90
C GLY A 126 -7.31 9.50 -1.12
N ALA A 127 -7.49 8.32 -1.73
CA ALA A 127 -6.35 7.48 -2.10
C ALA A 127 -5.44 8.22 -3.10
N SER A 128 -4.14 8.15 -2.89
CA SER A 128 -3.13 8.77 -3.77
C SER A 128 -2.82 7.92 -5.00
N GLY A 129 -3.25 6.66 -5.01
CA GLY A 129 -3.14 5.76 -6.15
C GLY A 129 -3.82 4.42 -5.90
N ALA A 130 -3.97 3.64 -6.98
CA ALA A 130 -4.49 2.29 -6.95
C ALA A 130 -3.55 1.35 -7.73
N VAL A 131 -3.32 0.16 -7.21
CA VAL A 131 -2.55 -0.90 -7.90
C VAL A 131 -3.51 -1.86 -8.57
N LEU A 132 -3.36 -2.03 -9.88
CA LEU A 132 -4.10 -3.02 -10.67
C LEU A 132 -3.15 -4.15 -11.07
N GLY A 133 -3.51 -5.37 -10.70
CA GLY A 133 -2.82 -6.60 -11.10
C GLY A 133 -3.74 -7.52 -11.89
N SER A 134 -4.28 -8.56 -11.24
CA SER A 134 -5.07 -9.63 -11.87
C SER A 134 -6.25 -9.13 -12.71
N ALA A 135 -6.94 -8.06 -12.30
CA ALA A 135 -8.07 -7.50 -13.07
C ALA A 135 -7.65 -6.93 -14.43
N LEU A 136 -6.44 -6.35 -14.51
CA LEU A 136 -5.89 -5.86 -15.76
C LEU A 136 -5.44 -7.03 -16.65
N TYR A 137 -4.72 -8.02 -16.09
CA TYR A 137 -4.24 -9.18 -16.84
C TYR A 137 -5.36 -10.08 -17.36
N SER A 138 -6.47 -10.20 -16.62
CA SER A 138 -7.64 -10.97 -17.03
C SER A 138 -8.58 -10.21 -17.96
N GLY A 139 -8.31 -8.92 -18.26
CA GLY A 139 -9.16 -8.10 -19.11
C GLY A 139 -10.49 -7.68 -18.47
N LYS A 140 -10.65 -7.84 -17.15
CA LYS A 140 -11.85 -7.41 -16.42
C LYS A 140 -12.04 -5.89 -16.43
N ILE A 141 -10.92 -5.16 -16.51
CA ILE A 141 -10.87 -3.72 -16.72
C ILE A 141 -9.74 -3.39 -17.69
N SER A 142 -9.98 -2.47 -18.63
CA SER A 142 -8.92 -1.98 -19.50
C SER A 142 -8.08 -0.90 -18.82
N LEU A 143 -6.80 -0.79 -19.16
CA LEU A 143 -5.95 0.29 -18.66
C LEU A 143 -6.54 1.67 -18.99
N ASN A 144 -7.13 1.82 -20.18
CA ASN A 144 -7.72 3.08 -20.61
C ASN A 144 -8.91 3.48 -19.71
N ASP A 145 -9.84 2.56 -19.47
CA ASP A 145 -11.00 2.82 -18.59
C ASP A 145 -10.55 3.13 -17.16
N ALA A 146 -9.50 2.45 -16.68
CA ALA A 146 -8.92 2.70 -15.36
C ALA A 146 -8.32 4.10 -15.25
N LEU A 147 -7.58 4.55 -16.28
CA LEU A 147 -6.99 5.89 -16.32
C LEU A 147 -8.06 6.98 -16.44
N GLU A 148 -9.09 6.79 -17.27
CA GLU A 148 -10.21 7.74 -17.37
C GLU A 148 -10.96 7.86 -16.04
N ALA A 149 -11.17 6.76 -15.31
CA ALA A 149 -11.80 6.78 -13.99
C ALA A 149 -10.93 7.47 -12.90
N ALA A 150 -9.61 7.54 -13.12
CA ALA A 150 -8.67 8.15 -12.19
C ALA A 150 -8.47 9.67 -12.40
N LYS A 151 -8.83 10.21 -13.57
CA LYS A 151 -8.81 11.66 -13.88
C LYS A 151 -9.77 12.42 -12.99
#